data_AF-A0A7V4LRS4-F1
#
_entry.id   AF-A0A7V4LRS4-F1
#
_cell.length_a   1.000
_cell.length_b   1.000
_cell.length_c   1.000
_cell.angle_alpha   90.00
_cell.angle_beta   90.00
_cell.angle_gamma   90.00
#
_symmetry.space_group_name_H-M   'P 1'
#
loop_
_entity.id
_entity.type
_entity.pdbx_description
1 polymer ?
#
loop_
_entity_poly.entity_id
_entity_poly.type
_entity_poly.pdbx_seq_one_letter_code
_entity_poly.pdbx_strand_id
1 'polypeptide(L)'
;MERGSGPKRAKQPMTGEPTTTGQPKLKGRQVLQLAGGVLVAAAATCMGFLVFGERAASGALALVYGVGVALWLLAGWRGALALAGSVGVTALAWEVPTGEAAMLVAVAAGEAGLGAWLGRKCCGGVGFLESLENFARFILGVGLGVPALAVAMGQWLWADGSSASPGSWLDGWLAHVLSSLTLTPLVVLLVTRPPQRWNLSRLRALVLLGVAALGAAVIAFSGSPELLRVQLLLACLPAPVVIVTALGFGPRETALLTTALSALVLPAASTQSGLFGEVPRGLELLAGTAYLATTSLMGLTASILMAQRRRAHRDLEQANLELERRAAQRTQQLAADNVARRQAEVALQASEARALSQWAELDQIYRHAPVGLCVLDRQLRFERVNAFLSRLTQRPAEDHPGKTLAAVSPGLALAMGDALRRVLTTGEPILDFEFATSGAGEEPRRWLANFHPRCNEAGAVTGVFVAMTDITALRRVEEALRASEIQRERAEAFARTMVLHVGLDG
;
A
#
# COMPACT_ATOMS: atom_id res chain seq x y z
N MET A 1 10.82 17.94 52.15
CA MET A 1 11.50 18.52 50.98
C MET A 1 11.38 17.54 49.82
N GLU A 2 10.73 18.00 48.77
CA GLU A 2 10.20 17.25 47.64
C GLU A 2 11.31 16.71 46.71
N ARG A 3 11.03 15.58 46.05
CA ARG A 3 11.14 15.40 44.57
C ARG A 3 10.62 14.01 44.19
N GLY A 4 9.40 13.97 43.68
CA GLY A 4 8.79 12.79 43.05
C GLY A 4 9.19 12.68 41.58
N SER A 5 9.57 11.48 41.16
CA SER A 5 9.78 11.08 39.77
C SER A 5 8.63 10.16 39.32
N GLY A 6 7.62 10.76 38.69
CA GLY A 6 6.53 10.06 38.00
C GLY A 6 6.68 10.13 36.47
N PRO A 7 6.07 9.19 35.70
CA PRO A 7 6.46 8.88 34.32
C PRO A 7 5.89 9.87 33.29
N LYS A 8 6.64 10.08 32.20
CA LYS A 8 6.28 10.92 31.04
C LYS A 8 5.03 10.39 30.33
N ARG A 9 3.91 11.08 30.51
CA ARG A 9 2.70 10.97 29.66
C ARG A 9 2.83 11.93 28.48
N ALA A 10 2.63 11.40 27.27
CA ALA A 10 2.66 12.15 26.02
C ALA A 10 1.61 13.28 26.01
N LYS A 11 2.05 14.52 25.78
CA LYS A 11 1.18 15.65 25.41
C LYS A 11 1.09 15.72 23.88
N GLN A 12 -0.12 15.55 23.36
CA GLN A 12 -0.50 16.01 22.02
C GLN A 12 -0.34 17.54 21.94
N PRO A 13 0.14 18.11 20.82
CA PRO A 13 -0.12 19.50 20.50
C PRO A 13 -1.37 19.61 19.61
N MET A 14 -2.34 20.38 20.10
CA MET A 14 -3.51 20.84 19.35
C MET A 14 -3.10 21.86 18.28
N THR A 15 -3.70 21.69 17.09
CA THR A 15 -4.16 22.71 16.14
C THR A 15 -3.46 24.08 16.15
N GLY A 16 -2.49 24.27 15.24
CA GLY A 16 -2.05 25.58 14.78
C GLY A 16 -2.74 25.94 13.46
N GLU A 17 -3.32 27.14 13.41
CA GLU A 17 -3.91 27.79 12.23
C GLU A 17 -2.93 27.87 11.04
N PRO A 18 -3.43 27.92 9.80
CA PRO A 18 -2.59 28.07 8.63
C PRO A 18 -2.11 29.52 8.49
N THR A 19 -0.84 29.78 8.82
CA THR A 19 -0.15 31.01 8.44
C THR A 19 -0.11 31.13 6.92
N THR A 20 -0.92 32.03 6.40
CA THR A 20 -0.85 32.58 5.04
C THR A 20 0.52 33.24 4.79
N THR A 21 0.93 33.24 3.51
CA THR A 21 2.01 34.04 2.90
C THR A 21 3.44 33.50 2.92
N GLY A 22 3.62 32.31 2.33
CA GLY A 22 4.85 31.98 1.59
C GLY A 22 4.59 32.08 0.08
N GLN A 23 4.65 33.29 -0.49
CA GLN A 23 4.63 33.44 -1.96
C GLN A 23 5.86 32.73 -2.55
N PRO A 24 5.71 31.73 -3.45
CA PRO A 24 6.86 31.14 -4.10
C PRO A 24 7.44 32.16 -5.09
N LYS A 25 8.77 32.24 -5.17
CA LYS A 25 9.52 32.99 -6.19
C LYS A 25 9.19 32.46 -7.60
N LEU A 26 8.07 32.91 -8.17
CA LEU A 26 7.51 32.50 -9.47
C LEU A 26 7.67 33.56 -10.58
N LYS A 27 8.23 34.74 -10.27
CA LYS A 27 8.13 35.94 -11.13
C LYS A 27 8.91 35.87 -12.45
N GLY A 28 10.12 35.29 -12.50
CA GLY A 28 10.96 35.36 -13.72
C GLY A 28 10.48 34.49 -14.89
N ARG A 29 10.08 33.25 -14.59
CA ARG A 29 9.62 32.28 -15.61
C ARG A 29 8.24 32.65 -16.17
N GLN A 30 7.36 33.19 -15.32
CA GLN A 30 6.03 33.68 -15.73
C GLN A 30 6.14 34.92 -16.65
N VAL A 31 7.09 35.82 -16.39
CA VAL A 31 7.32 37.00 -17.26
C VAL A 31 7.86 36.58 -18.63
N LEU A 32 8.81 35.64 -18.68
CA LEU A 32 9.33 35.12 -19.96
C LEU A 32 8.26 34.36 -20.75
N GLN A 33 7.38 33.62 -20.06
CA GLN A 33 6.24 32.92 -20.66
C GLN A 33 5.16 33.88 -21.18
N LEU A 34 4.89 34.96 -20.45
CA LEU A 34 4.00 36.03 -20.89
C LEU A 34 4.57 36.79 -22.09
N ALA A 35 5.86 37.13 -22.08
CA ALA A 35 6.53 37.77 -23.21
C ALA A 35 6.55 36.88 -24.47
N GLY A 36 6.80 35.58 -24.30
CA GLY A 36 6.70 34.60 -25.38
C GLY A 36 5.26 34.46 -25.90
N GLY A 37 4.26 34.49 -25.02
CA GLY A 37 2.85 34.47 -25.40
C GLY A 37 2.42 35.73 -26.18
N VAL A 38 2.95 36.91 -25.82
CA VAL A 38 2.76 38.16 -26.57
C VAL A 38 3.37 38.07 -27.96
N LEU A 39 4.58 37.51 -28.10
CA LEU A 39 5.22 37.28 -29.39
C LEU A 39 4.40 36.35 -30.29
N VAL A 40 3.85 35.27 -29.72
CA VAL A 40 2.95 34.35 -30.45
C VAL A 40 1.65 35.05 -30.85
N ALA A 41 1.08 35.87 -29.97
CA ALA A 41 -0.12 36.66 -30.28
C ALA A 41 0.13 37.66 -31.41
N ALA A 42 1.25 38.38 -31.36
CA ALA A 42 1.66 39.31 -32.41
C ALA A 42 1.90 38.59 -33.75
N ALA A 43 2.58 37.44 -33.73
CA ALA A 43 2.79 36.64 -34.93
C ALA A 43 1.48 36.10 -35.53
N ALA A 44 0.56 35.62 -34.69
CA ALA A 44 -0.77 35.17 -35.11
C ALA A 44 -1.60 36.32 -35.71
N THR A 45 -1.52 37.51 -35.11
CA THR A 45 -2.19 38.71 -35.62
C THR A 45 -1.61 39.10 -36.99
N CYS A 46 -0.29 39.23 -37.12
CA CYS A 46 0.36 39.54 -38.39
C CYS A 46 0.06 38.51 -39.48
N MET A 47 0.07 37.21 -39.14
CA MET A 47 -0.30 36.15 -40.07
C MET A 47 -1.75 36.27 -40.54
N GLY A 48 -2.67 36.64 -39.65
CA GLY A 48 -4.06 36.90 -40.02
C GLY A 48 -4.21 38.05 -41.00
N PHE A 49 -3.51 39.16 -40.78
CA PHE A 49 -3.53 40.27 -41.73
C PHE A 49 -2.92 39.88 -43.10
N LEU A 50 -1.81 39.13 -43.11
CA LEU A 50 -1.16 38.68 -44.34
C LEU A 50 -1.99 37.67 -45.15
N VAL A 51 -2.64 36.72 -44.48
CA VAL A 51 -3.40 35.64 -45.14
C VAL A 51 -4.76 36.13 -45.63
N PHE A 52 -5.41 37.03 -44.91
CA PHE A 52 -6.80 37.39 -45.20
C PHE A 52 -6.96 38.71 -45.99
N GLY A 53 -5.89 39.49 -46.21
CA GLY A 53 -5.90 40.63 -47.16
C GLY A 53 -6.99 41.67 -46.87
N GLU A 54 -7.88 41.97 -47.81
CA GLU A 54 -9.03 42.87 -47.59
C GLU A 54 -10.05 42.35 -46.55
N ARG A 55 -10.00 41.05 -46.22
CA ARG A 55 -10.75 40.40 -45.13
C ARG A 55 -9.92 40.27 -43.84
N ALA A 56 -8.81 41.01 -43.74
CA ALA A 56 -7.81 40.88 -42.69
C ALA A 56 -8.37 41.05 -41.27
N ALA A 57 -9.32 41.96 -41.06
CA ALA A 57 -9.84 42.22 -39.72
C ALA A 57 -10.52 40.98 -39.10
N SER A 58 -11.38 40.28 -39.84
CA SER A 58 -12.07 39.09 -39.34
C SER A 58 -11.14 37.87 -39.24
N GLY A 59 -10.20 37.71 -40.17
CA GLY A 59 -9.21 36.64 -40.14
C GLY A 59 -8.15 36.79 -39.04
N ALA A 60 -7.72 38.02 -38.77
CA ALA A 60 -6.80 38.34 -37.69
C ALA A 60 -7.45 38.12 -36.31
N LEU A 61 -8.69 38.58 -36.11
CA LEU A 61 -9.46 38.28 -34.89
C LEU A 61 -9.57 36.77 -34.65
N ALA A 62 -9.87 36.01 -35.70
CA ALA A 62 -10.04 34.57 -35.60
C ALA A 62 -8.76 33.83 -35.16
N LEU A 63 -7.59 34.22 -35.67
CA LEU A 63 -6.32 33.64 -35.22
C LEU A 63 -5.92 34.10 -33.82
N VAL A 64 -6.26 35.33 -33.46
CA VAL A 64 -6.01 35.91 -32.13
C VAL A 64 -6.84 35.23 -31.04
N TYR A 65 -8.06 34.78 -31.35
CA TYR A 65 -8.96 34.13 -30.38
C TYR A 65 -8.29 33.01 -29.57
N GLY A 66 -7.69 32.02 -30.23
CA GLY A 66 -7.09 30.87 -29.56
C GLY A 66 -5.88 31.23 -28.69
N VAL A 67 -5.06 32.19 -29.13
CA VAL A 67 -3.96 32.71 -28.29
C VAL A 67 -4.53 33.47 -27.09
N GLY A 68 -5.59 34.25 -27.31
CA GLY A 68 -6.30 34.99 -26.27
C GLY A 68 -6.87 34.08 -25.20
N VAL A 69 -7.58 33.02 -25.58
CA VAL A 69 -8.12 32.02 -24.66
C VAL A 69 -6.98 31.39 -23.84
N ALA A 70 -5.87 31.01 -24.48
CA ALA A 70 -4.71 30.45 -23.77
C ALA A 70 -4.09 31.44 -22.77
N LEU A 71 -3.86 32.70 -23.16
CA LEU A 71 -3.30 33.73 -22.29
C LEU A 71 -4.21 34.01 -21.10
N TRP A 72 -5.52 34.07 -21.31
CA TRP A 72 -6.50 34.23 -20.24
C TRP A 72 -6.54 33.02 -19.29
N LEU A 73 -6.46 31.80 -19.82
CA LEU A 73 -6.40 30.58 -19.00
C LEU A 73 -5.14 30.53 -18.14
N LEU A 74 -3.99 30.95 -18.68
CA LEU A 74 -2.69 30.89 -18.00
C LEU A 74 -2.43 32.04 -17.03
N ALA A 75 -2.85 33.26 -17.36
CA ALA A 75 -2.46 34.48 -16.65
C ALA A 75 -3.63 35.38 -16.20
N GLY A 76 -4.87 34.96 -16.43
CA GLY A 76 -6.07 35.71 -16.06
C GLY A 76 -6.10 37.10 -16.72
N TRP A 77 -6.45 38.13 -15.94
CA TRP A 77 -6.57 39.51 -16.42
C TRP A 77 -5.27 40.08 -17.01
N ARG A 78 -4.10 39.59 -16.58
CA ARG A 78 -2.80 40.02 -17.13
C ARG A 78 -2.61 39.51 -18.56
N GLY A 79 -3.17 38.33 -18.86
CA GLY A 79 -3.23 37.80 -20.22
C GLY A 79 -4.13 38.63 -21.13
N ALA A 80 -5.22 39.19 -20.57
CA ALA A 80 -6.10 40.11 -21.31
C ALA A 80 -5.37 41.38 -21.76
N LEU A 81 -4.54 41.96 -20.88
CA LEU A 81 -3.73 43.13 -21.22
C LEU A 81 -2.66 42.82 -22.27
N ALA A 82 -2.04 41.64 -22.18
CA ALA A 82 -1.08 41.17 -23.17
C ALA A 82 -1.73 41.02 -24.55
N LEU A 83 -2.92 40.42 -24.61
CA LEU A 83 -3.71 40.28 -25.83
C LEU A 83 -4.13 41.64 -26.40
N ALA A 84 -4.67 42.51 -25.55
CA ALA A 84 -5.09 43.86 -25.95
C ALA A 84 -3.92 44.68 -26.49
N GLY A 85 -2.76 44.59 -25.84
CA GLY A 85 -1.53 45.24 -26.31
C GLY A 85 -1.05 44.69 -27.65
N SER A 86 -1.06 43.37 -27.86
CA SER A 86 -0.64 42.80 -29.15
C SER A 86 -1.57 43.19 -30.28
N VAL A 87 -2.90 43.08 -30.08
CA VAL A 87 -3.89 43.44 -31.09
C VAL A 87 -3.81 44.92 -31.44
N GLY A 88 -3.67 45.79 -30.42
CA GLY A 88 -3.54 47.23 -30.62
C GLY A 88 -2.28 47.62 -31.41
N VAL A 89 -1.12 47.04 -31.07
CA VAL A 89 0.14 47.32 -31.79
C VAL A 89 0.05 46.86 -33.25
N THR A 90 -0.53 45.69 -33.52
CA THR A 90 -0.65 45.20 -34.90
C THR A 90 -1.68 46.00 -35.70
N ALA A 91 -2.79 46.43 -35.09
CA ALA A 91 -3.77 47.29 -35.76
C ALA A 91 -3.16 48.65 -36.16
N LEU A 92 -2.33 49.23 -35.29
CA LEU A 92 -1.57 50.45 -35.60
C LEU A 92 -0.55 50.24 -36.73
N ALA A 93 0.13 49.09 -36.75
CA ALA A 93 1.11 48.76 -37.79
C ALA A 93 0.48 48.57 -39.19
N TRP A 94 -0.83 48.32 -39.25
CA TRP A 94 -1.60 48.16 -40.49
C TRP A 94 -2.50 49.36 -40.78
N GLU A 95 -2.25 50.51 -40.14
CA GLU A 95 -2.95 51.78 -40.38
C GLU A 95 -4.49 51.70 -40.18
N VAL A 96 -4.95 50.80 -39.32
CA VAL A 96 -6.38 50.67 -39.00
C VAL A 96 -6.87 51.92 -38.26
N PRO A 97 -8.05 52.49 -38.62
CA PRO A 97 -8.62 53.65 -37.93
C PRO A 97 -8.72 53.43 -36.41
N THR A 98 -8.43 54.46 -35.62
CA THR A 98 -8.34 54.35 -34.15
C THR A 98 -9.63 53.83 -33.49
N GLY A 99 -10.79 54.19 -34.02
CA GLY A 99 -12.09 53.68 -33.55
C GLY A 99 -12.28 52.19 -33.81
N GLU A 100 -11.92 51.71 -35.00
CA GLU A 100 -11.98 50.30 -35.38
C GLU A 100 -10.95 49.47 -34.60
N ALA A 101 -9.74 50.00 -34.42
CA ALA A 101 -8.69 49.36 -33.62
C ALA A 101 -9.13 49.16 -32.15
N ALA A 102 -9.78 50.17 -31.55
CA ALA A 102 -10.32 50.05 -30.19
C ALA A 102 -11.43 48.99 -30.08
N MET A 103 -12.30 48.92 -31.10
CA MET A 103 -13.34 47.89 -31.18
C MET A 103 -12.74 46.48 -31.34
N LEU A 104 -11.74 46.31 -32.20
CA LEU A 104 -11.02 45.04 -32.39
C LEU A 104 -10.41 44.53 -31.09
N VAL A 105 -9.75 45.40 -30.32
CA VAL A 105 -9.17 45.07 -29.01
C VAL A 105 -10.25 44.66 -28.02
N ALA A 106 -11.35 45.41 -27.93
CA ALA A 106 -12.44 45.14 -26.99
C ALA A 106 -13.13 43.80 -27.30
N VAL A 107 -13.42 43.53 -28.58
CA VAL A 107 -14.02 42.27 -29.03
C VAL A 107 -13.09 41.10 -28.74
N ALA A 108 -11.83 41.16 -29.18
CA ALA A 108 -10.84 40.10 -28.98
C ALA A 108 -10.63 39.77 -27.49
N ALA A 109 -10.56 40.78 -26.62
CA ALA A 109 -10.41 40.57 -25.18
C ALA A 109 -11.68 39.98 -24.55
N GLY A 110 -12.87 40.43 -24.98
CA GLY A 110 -14.16 39.97 -24.46
C GLY A 110 -14.45 38.52 -24.82
N GLU A 111 -14.30 38.14 -26.09
CA GLU A 111 -14.56 36.76 -26.55
C GLU A 111 -13.58 35.77 -25.93
N ALA A 112 -12.29 36.12 -25.87
CA ALA A 112 -11.26 35.28 -25.25
C ALA A 112 -11.48 35.13 -23.75
N GLY A 113 -11.93 36.21 -23.09
CA GLY A 113 -12.30 36.22 -21.68
C GLY A 113 -13.48 35.30 -21.38
N LEU A 114 -14.54 35.36 -22.20
CA LEU A 114 -15.69 34.47 -22.10
C LEU A 114 -15.30 33.00 -22.34
N GLY A 115 -14.52 32.74 -23.39
CA GLY A 115 -13.98 31.41 -23.69
C GLY A 115 -13.15 30.84 -22.53
N ALA A 116 -12.27 31.65 -21.94
CA ALA A 116 -11.47 31.22 -20.79
C ALA A 116 -12.26 31.07 -19.49
N TRP A 117 -13.30 31.90 -19.28
CA TRP A 117 -14.22 31.74 -18.16
C TRP A 117 -14.97 30.41 -18.25
N LEU A 118 -15.51 30.09 -19.43
CA LEU A 118 -16.18 28.82 -19.70
C LEU A 118 -15.20 27.64 -19.59
N GLY A 119 -13.98 27.82 -20.11
CA GLY A 119 -12.90 26.85 -20.01
C GLY A 119 -12.56 26.50 -18.56
N ARG A 120 -12.43 27.50 -17.68
CA ARG A 120 -12.19 27.29 -16.24
C ARG A 120 -13.37 26.62 -15.54
N LYS A 121 -14.59 27.05 -15.85
CA LYS A 121 -15.79 26.59 -15.13
C LYS A 121 -16.20 25.16 -15.52
N CYS A 122 -16.11 24.83 -16.80
CA CYS A 122 -16.71 23.61 -17.35
C CYS A 122 -15.70 22.64 -17.99
N CYS A 123 -14.48 23.06 -18.31
CA CYS A 123 -13.56 22.29 -19.16
C CYS A 123 -12.24 21.91 -18.46
N GLY A 124 -12.13 22.05 -17.13
CA GLY A 124 -10.90 21.75 -16.40
C GLY A 124 -9.81 22.82 -16.53
N GLY A 125 -10.14 24.00 -17.07
CA GLY A 125 -9.23 25.14 -17.20
C GLY A 125 -8.01 24.82 -18.06
N VAL A 126 -6.82 24.94 -17.47
CA VAL A 126 -5.55 24.66 -18.15
C VAL A 126 -5.38 23.15 -18.43
N GLY A 127 -6.06 22.29 -17.67
CA GLY A 127 -6.04 20.83 -17.79
C GLY A 127 -7.03 20.25 -18.81
N PHE A 128 -7.53 21.05 -19.76
CA PHE A 128 -8.58 20.59 -20.68
C PHE A 128 -8.17 19.41 -21.57
N LEU A 129 -6.87 19.17 -21.77
CA LEU A 129 -6.31 18.03 -22.52
C LEU A 129 -6.02 16.80 -21.64
N GLU A 130 -6.41 16.79 -20.37
CA GLU A 130 -6.13 15.65 -19.48
C GLU A 130 -7.15 14.51 -19.63
N SER A 131 -8.36 14.83 -20.08
CA SER A 131 -9.40 13.85 -20.35
C SER A 131 -10.13 14.16 -21.64
N LEU A 132 -10.66 13.11 -22.28
CA LEU A 132 -11.48 13.26 -23.47
C LEU A 132 -12.76 14.06 -23.17
N GLU A 133 -13.31 13.91 -21.97
CA GLU A 133 -14.50 14.60 -21.50
C GLU A 133 -14.28 16.12 -21.38
N ASN A 134 -13.17 16.53 -20.76
CA ASN A 134 -12.81 17.94 -20.64
C ASN A 134 -12.52 18.56 -22.01
N PHE A 135 -11.85 17.80 -22.88
CA PHE A 135 -11.57 18.23 -24.25
C PHE A 135 -12.84 18.35 -25.09
N ALA A 136 -13.78 17.42 -24.97
CA ALA A 136 -15.07 17.48 -25.66
C ALA A 136 -15.89 18.70 -25.22
N ARG A 137 -15.97 18.97 -23.90
CA ARG A 137 -16.60 20.19 -23.37
C ARG A 137 -15.90 21.46 -23.86
N PHE A 138 -14.57 21.44 -23.93
CA PHE A 138 -13.78 22.55 -24.46
C PHE A 138 -14.13 22.82 -25.93
N ILE A 139 -14.18 21.79 -26.78
CA ILE A 139 -14.54 21.94 -28.19
C ILE A 139 -15.96 22.47 -28.34
N LEU A 140 -16.95 21.86 -27.67
CA LEU A 140 -18.35 22.27 -27.81
C LEU A 140 -18.58 23.69 -27.29
N GLY A 141 -18.02 24.02 -26.14
CA GLY A 141 -18.23 25.31 -25.48
C GLY A 141 -17.32 26.41 -26.00
N VAL A 142 -16.00 26.23 -25.88
CA VAL A 142 -14.98 27.25 -26.19
C VAL A 142 -14.60 27.24 -27.67
N GLY A 143 -14.58 26.08 -28.31
CA GLY A 143 -14.21 25.95 -29.72
C GLY A 143 -15.33 26.32 -30.69
N LEU A 144 -16.54 25.81 -30.47
CA LEU A 144 -17.67 25.96 -31.38
C LEU A 144 -18.68 27.03 -30.89
N GLY A 145 -19.08 26.95 -29.62
CA GLY A 145 -20.16 27.78 -29.06
C GLY A 145 -19.83 29.25 -28.91
N VAL A 146 -18.73 29.58 -28.21
CA VAL A 146 -18.31 30.99 -28.00
C VAL A 146 -18.05 31.70 -29.34
N PRO A 147 -17.30 31.12 -30.30
CA PRO A 147 -17.12 31.75 -31.60
C PRO A 147 -18.40 31.91 -32.41
N ALA A 148 -19.33 30.96 -32.36
CA ALA A 148 -20.60 31.07 -33.10
C ALA A 148 -21.38 32.32 -32.68
N LEU A 149 -21.46 32.56 -31.37
CA LEU A 149 -22.10 33.75 -30.80
C LEU A 149 -21.30 35.02 -31.07
N ALA A 150 -19.98 34.98 -30.89
CA ALA A 150 -19.11 36.15 -31.07
C ALA A 150 -19.13 36.66 -32.52
N VAL A 151 -18.98 35.76 -33.50
CA VAL A 151 -19.00 36.12 -34.93
C VAL A 151 -20.39 36.61 -35.36
N ALA A 152 -21.47 35.99 -34.88
CA ALA A 152 -22.83 36.45 -35.16
C ALA A 152 -23.09 37.86 -34.59
N MET A 153 -22.65 38.12 -33.36
CA MET A 153 -22.77 39.42 -32.72
C MET A 153 -21.92 40.49 -33.42
N GLY A 154 -20.70 40.13 -33.85
CA GLY A 154 -19.82 41.01 -34.61
C GLY A 154 -20.42 41.44 -35.95
N GLN A 155 -21.01 40.49 -36.70
CA GLN A 155 -21.71 40.81 -37.95
C GLN A 155 -22.93 41.72 -37.73
N TRP A 156 -23.70 41.49 -36.67
CA TRP A 156 -24.84 42.33 -36.33
C TRP A 156 -24.41 43.76 -35.98
N LEU A 157 -23.34 43.93 -35.19
CA LEU A 157 -22.81 45.26 -34.84
C LEU A 157 -22.24 46.02 -36.04
N TRP A 158 -21.74 45.33 -37.07
CA TRP A 158 -21.12 45.95 -38.25
C TRP A 158 -22.12 46.23 -39.39
N ALA A 159 -23.30 45.61 -39.34
CA ALA A 159 -24.36 45.83 -40.33
C ALA A 159 -24.91 47.27 -40.32
N ASP A 160 -24.66 48.05 -39.26
CA ASP A 160 -25.33 49.34 -39.01
C ASP A 160 -24.51 50.60 -39.37
N GLY A 161 -23.32 50.49 -40.01
CA GLY A 161 -22.62 51.73 -40.39
C GLY A 161 -21.22 51.73 -41.00
N SER A 162 -20.59 50.60 -41.35
CA SER A 162 -19.23 50.58 -41.95
C SER A 162 -19.21 49.99 -43.36
N SER A 163 -18.37 50.55 -44.26
CA SER A 163 -18.21 50.14 -45.66
C SER A 163 -17.44 48.82 -45.87
N ALA A 164 -16.98 48.17 -44.80
CA ALA A 164 -16.31 46.88 -44.86
C ALA A 164 -17.35 45.75 -44.74
N SER A 165 -17.55 44.98 -45.81
CA SER A 165 -18.34 43.74 -45.75
C SER A 165 -17.63 42.75 -44.83
N PRO A 166 -18.18 42.37 -43.66
CA PRO A 166 -17.64 41.23 -42.92
C PRO A 166 -17.72 40.01 -43.84
N GLY A 167 -16.69 39.16 -43.81
CA GLY A 167 -16.69 37.89 -44.56
C GLY A 167 -17.89 37.01 -44.18
N SER A 168 -18.07 35.88 -44.86
CA SER A 168 -19.17 34.97 -44.52
C SER A 168 -19.10 34.55 -43.05
N TRP A 169 -20.25 34.40 -42.40
CA TRP A 169 -20.31 34.00 -40.98
C TRP A 169 -19.54 32.70 -40.75
N LEU A 170 -19.65 31.78 -41.71
CA LEU A 170 -19.02 30.47 -41.69
C LEU A 170 -17.49 30.55 -41.73
N ASP A 171 -16.92 31.44 -42.55
CA ASP A 171 -15.47 31.64 -42.65
C ASP A 171 -14.90 32.18 -41.33
N GLY A 172 -15.57 33.18 -40.75
CA GLY A 172 -15.20 33.74 -39.46
C GLY A 172 -15.25 32.69 -38.36
N TRP A 173 -16.36 31.94 -38.30
CA TRP A 173 -16.55 30.89 -37.29
C TRP A 173 -15.50 29.78 -37.38
N LEU A 174 -15.25 29.22 -38.58
CA LEU A 174 -14.26 28.15 -38.76
C LEU A 174 -12.83 28.58 -38.48
N ALA A 175 -12.47 29.83 -38.76
CA ALA A 175 -11.15 30.35 -38.43
C ALA A 175 -10.95 30.42 -36.90
N HIS A 176 -11.97 30.79 -36.12
CA HIS A 176 -11.92 30.76 -34.66
C HIS A 176 -11.84 29.32 -34.12
N VAL A 177 -12.62 28.40 -34.71
CA VAL A 177 -12.56 26.96 -34.38
C VAL A 177 -11.14 26.45 -34.62
N LEU A 178 -10.54 26.76 -35.76
CA LEU A 178 -9.17 26.37 -36.08
C LEU A 178 -8.17 26.89 -35.04
N SER A 179 -8.22 28.19 -34.72
CA SER A 179 -7.35 28.80 -33.70
C SER A 179 -7.53 28.16 -32.31
N SER A 180 -8.77 27.80 -31.96
CA SER A 180 -9.05 27.08 -30.71
C SER A 180 -8.45 25.67 -30.67
N LEU A 181 -8.29 25.02 -31.83
CA LEU A 181 -7.74 23.67 -31.98
C LEU A 181 -6.22 23.65 -32.24
N THR A 182 -5.61 24.73 -32.71
CA THR A 182 -4.16 24.76 -33.01
C THR A 182 -3.39 25.62 -32.01
N LEU A 183 -3.76 26.89 -31.88
CA LEU A 183 -3.03 27.88 -31.10
C LEU A 183 -3.31 27.76 -29.60
N THR A 184 -4.56 27.51 -29.18
CA THR A 184 -4.86 27.36 -27.74
C THR A 184 -4.09 26.20 -27.10
N PRO A 185 -4.14 24.97 -27.66
CA PRO A 185 -3.41 23.82 -27.13
C PRO A 185 -1.90 24.04 -27.17
N LEU A 186 -1.37 24.64 -28.24
CA LEU A 186 0.05 24.91 -28.37
C LEU A 186 0.56 25.82 -27.24
N VAL A 187 -0.07 26.98 -27.04
CA VAL A 187 0.37 27.97 -26.05
C VAL A 187 0.26 27.40 -24.63
N VAL A 188 -0.85 26.71 -24.32
CA VAL A 188 -1.03 26.05 -23.03
C VAL A 188 0.04 24.98 -22.79
N LEU A 189 0.33 24.14 -23.78
CA LEU A 189 1.30 23.04 -23.65
C LEU A 189 2.75 23.52 -23.60
N LEU A 190 3.11 24.57 -24.32
CA LEU A 190 4.45 25.17 -24.25
C LEU A 190 4.76 25.72 -22.85
N VAL A 191 3.75 26.26 -22.17
CA VAL A 191 3.89 26.86 -20.84
C VAL A 191 3.83 25.80 -19.74
N THR A 192 2.91 24.85 -19.84
CA THR A 192 2.66 23.85 -18.79
C THR A 192 3.59 22.65 -18.86
N ARG A 193 4.05 22.25 -20.07
CA ARG A 193 4.89 21.06 -20.26
C ARG A 193 6.28 21.46 -20.74
N PRO A 194 7.31 21.44 -19.86
CA PRO A 194 8.68 21.76 -20.27
C PRO A 194 9.21 20.77 -21.33
N PRO A 195 10.20 21.18 -22.15
CA PRO A 195 10.74 20.30 -23.19
C PRO A 195 11.32 19.05 -22.54
N GLN A 196 10.91 17.88 -23.04
CA GLN A 196 11.38 16.61 -22.52
C GLN A 196 12.76 16.29 -23.10
N ARG A 197 13.68 15.82 -22.26
CA ARG A 197 15.00 15.37 -22.73
C ARG A 197 14.84 14.03 -23.43
N TRP A 198 15.17 13.98 -24.72
CA TRP A 198 15.05 12.78 -25.54
C TRP A 198 16.41 12.25 -25.96
N ASN A 199 16.47 10.95 -26.18
CA ASN A 199 17.62 10.31 -26.83
C ASN A 199 17.67 10.71 -28.31
N LEU A 200 18.88 10.71 -28.89
CA LEU A 200 19.13 11.14 -30.27
C LEU A 200 18.28 10.37 -31.29
N SER A 201 17.99 9.09 -31.05
CA SER A 201 17.12 8.27 -31.91
C SER A 201 15.69 8.78 -31.97
N ARG A 202 15.11 9.18 -30.82
CA ARG A 202 13.76 9.75 -30.76
C ARG A 202 13.71 11.13 -31.40
N LEU A 203 14.74 11.95 -31.19
CA LEU A 203 14.84 13.26 -31.84
C LEU A 203 14.86 13.12 -33.37
N ARG A 204 15.67 12.19 -33.90
CA ARG A 204 15.71 11.90 -35.34
C ARG A 204 14.34 11.46 -35.88
N ALA A 205 13.65 10.58 -35.18
CA ALA A 205 12.32 10.11 -35.60
C ALA A 205 11.29 11.26 -35.65
N LEU A 206 11.27 12.16 -34.64
CA LEU A 206 10.38 13.33 -34.68
C LEU A 206 10.73 14.26 -35.84
N VAL A 207 12.02 14.54 -36.06
CA VAL A 207 12.46 15.41 -37.16
C VAL A 207 12.07 14.82 -38.50
N LEU A 208 12.28 13.51 -38.72
CA LEU A 208 11.89 12.82 -39.96
C LEU A 208 10.37 12.88 -40.19
N LEU A 209 9.56 12.64 -39.16
CA LEU A 209 8.11 12.76 -39.26
C LEU A 209 7.68 14.21 -39.58
N GLY A 210 8.28 15.19 -38.90
CA GLY A 210 8.02 16.61 -39.16
C GLY A 210 8.38 17.00 -40.59
N VAL A 211 9.56 16.60 -41.07
CA VAL A 211 10.01 16.85 -42.46
C VAL A 211 9.08 16.16 -43.47
N ALA A 212 8.64 14.93 -43.20
CA ALA A 212 7.72 14.21 -44.08
C ALA A 212 6.36 14.91 -44.17
N ALA A 213 5.76 15.30 -43.03
CA ALA A 213 4.47 16.00 -43.01
C ALA A 213 4.55 17.40 -43.63
N LEU A 214 5.54 18.20 -43.24
CA LEU A 214 5.70 19.56 -43.76
C LEU A 214 6.10 19.55 -45.23
N GLY A 215 7.00 18.66 -45.65
CA GLY A 215 7.38 18.50 -47.05
C GLY A 215 6.22 18.05 -47.92
N ALA A 216 5.41 17.09 -47.46
CA ALA A 216 4.20 16.68 -48.18
C ALA A 216 3.17 17.81 -48.27
N ALA A 217 2.98 18.59 -47.20
CA ALA A 217 2.10 19.76 -47.22
C ALA A 217 2.60 20.82 -48.21
N VAL A 218 3.90 21.15 -48.23
CA VAL A 218 4.45 22.09 -49.21
C VAL A 218 4.16 21.62 -50.62
N ILE A 219 4.50 20.37 -50.97
CA ILE A 219 4.29 19.87 -52.33
C ILE A 219 2.79 19.81 -52.70
N ALA A 220 1.93 19.43 -51.76
CA ALA A 220 0.48 19.35 -51.98
C ALA A 220 -0.18 20.72 -52.23
N PHE A 221 0.29 21.77 -51.54
CA PHE A 221 -0.38 23.06 -51.50
C PHE A 221 0.37 24.20 -52.22
N SER A 222 1.63 24.00 -52.63
CA SER A 222 2.42 25.00 -53.38
C SER A 222 2.70 24.61 -54.84
N GLY A 223 2.24 23.45 -55.31
CA GLY A 223 2.60 22.90 -56.63
C GLY A 223 1.76 23.43 -57.80
N SER A 224 2.18 23.09 -59.03
CA SER A 224 1.45 23.40 -60.27
C SER A 224 0.23 22.49 -60.49
N PRO A 225 -0.84 22.95 -61.16
CA PRO A 225 -2.07 22.18 -61.38
C PRO A 225 -1.88 20.88 -62.19
N GLU A 226 -0.79 20.76 -62.94
CA GLU A 226 -0.48 19.56 -63.76
C GLU A 226 -0.20 18.28 -62.93
N LEU A 227 0.05 18.41 -61.63
CA LEU A 227 0.38 17.32 -60.71
C LEU A 227 -0.76 16.92 -59.76
N LEU A 228 -2.02 17.25 -60.10
CA LEU A 228 -3.18 17.13 -59.21
C LEU A 228 -3.34 15.75 -58.54
N ARG A 229 -3.09 14.65 -59.28
CA ARG A 229 -3.16 13.28 -58.74
C ARG A 229 -2.17 13.04 -57.60
N VAL A 230 -0.96 13.58 -57.73
CA VAL A 230 0.11 13.43 -56.74
C VAL A 230 -0.14 14.36 -55.55
N GLN A 231 -0.63 15.57 -55.80
CA GLN A 231 -0.99 16.54 -54.76
C GLN A 231 -2.11 16.02 -53.86
N LEU A 232 -3.13 15.37 -54.42
CA LEU A 232 -4.23 14.77 -53.64
C LEU A 232 -3.71 13.70 -52.67
N LEU A 233 -2.80 12.82 -53.13
CA LEU A 233 -2.20 11.78 -52.29
C LEU A 233 -1.32 12.39 -51.18
N LEU A 234 -0.55 13.42 -51.51
CA LEU A 234 0.32 14.12 -50.56
C LEU A 234 -0.47 14.93 -49.53
N ALA A 235 -1.62 15.50 -49.90
CA ALA A 235 -2.52 16.21 -48.99
C ALA A 235 -3.08 15.28 -47.89
N CYS A 236 -3.20 13.97 -48.17
CA CYS A 236 -3.65 12.98 -47.18
C CYS A 236 -2.54 12.58 -46.18
N LEU A 237 -1.27 12.87 -46.44
CA LEU A 237 -0.13 12.38 -45.66
C LEU A 237 0.08 13.08 -44.29
N PRO A 238 -0.18 14.39 -44.13
CA PRO A 238 -0.02 15.05 -42.83
C PRO A 238 -0.90 14.47 -41.72
N ALA A 239 -2.14 14.04 -42.02
CA ALA A 239 -3.05 13.48 -41.02
C ALA A 239 -2.51 12.21 -40.31
N PRO A 240 -2.10 11.13 -41.01
CA PRO A 240 -1.52 9.96 -40.35
C PRO A 240 -0.19 10.29 -39.66
N VAL A 241 0.61 11.21 -40.18
CA VAL A 241 1.85 11.64 -39.50
C VAL A 241 1.53 12.35 -38.17
N VAL A 242 0.53 13.23 -38.15
CA VAL A 242 0.03 13.88 -36.93
C VAL A 242 -0.44 12.84 -35.91
N ILE A 243 -1.15 11.79 -36.33
CA ILE A 243 -1.52 10.68 -35.45
C ILE A 243 -0.30 9.94 -34.92
N VAL A 244 0.68 9.61 -35.77
CA VAL A 244 1.91 8.93 -35.32
C VAL A 244 2.70 9.81 -34.34
N THR A 245 2.76 11.12 -34.57
CA THR A 245 3.40 12.03 -33.60
C THR A 245 2.66 12.05 -32.27
N ALA A 246 1.33 12.06 -32.28
CA ALA A 246 0.49 11.96 -31.09
C ALA A 246 0.71 10.66 -30.31
N LEU A 247 0.82 9.54 -31.04
CA LEU A 247 1.05 8.22 -30.47
C LEU A 247 2.46 8.05 -29.91
N GLY A 248 3.47 8.71 -30.50
CA GLY A 248 4.87 8.54 -30.15
C GLY A 248 5.38 9.54 -29.11
N PHE A 249 5.13 10.82 -29.33
CA PHE A 249 5.89 11.93 -28.74
C PHE A 249 5.09 12.79 -27.76
N GLY A 250 3.77 12.88 -27.93
CA GLY A 250 2.87 13.52 -26.98
C GLY A 250 2.11 14.72 -27.54
N PRO A 251 1.20 15.32 -26.74
CA PRO A 251 0.28 16.36 -27.22
C PRO A 251 1.00 17.67 -27.61
N ARG A 252 2.15 17.98 -27.01
CA ARG A 252 2.89 19.23 -27.28
C ARG A 252 3.44 19.22 -28.69
N GLU A 253 4.03 18.11 -29.08
CA GLU A 253 4.66 17.90 -30.38
C GLU A 253 3.61 17.82 -31.48
N THR A 254 2.47 17.19 -31.20
CA THR A 254 1.29 17.21 -32.07
C THR A 254 0.75 18.62 -32.26
N ALA A 255 0.63 19.41 -31.20
CA ALA A 255 0.20 20.82 -31.30
C ALA A 255 1.19 21.68 -32.08
N LEU A 256 2.50 21.45 -31.91
CA LEU A 256 3.55 22.10 -32.69
C LEU A 256 3.45 21.76 -34.18
N LEU A 257 3.30 20.48 -34.53
CA LEU A 257 3.20 20.04 -35.91
C LEU A 257 1.93 20.57 -36.60
N THR A 258 0.78 20.47 -35.94
CA THR A 258 -0.49 20.98 -36.48
C THR A 258 -0.49 22.50 -36.64
N THR A 259 0.15 23.24 -35.73
CA THR A 259 0.34 24.68 -35.90
C THR A 259 1.31 25.00 -37.04
N ALA A 260 2.40 24.26 -37.19
CA ALA A 260 3.32 24.42 -38.32
C ALA A 260 2.64 24.12 -39.67
N LEU A 261 1.78 23.09 -39.72
CA LEU A 261 0.95 22.80 -40.89
C LEU A 261 -0.01 23.96 -41.18
N SER A 262 -0.63 24.57 -40.17
CA SER A 262 -1.52 25.72 -40.40
C SER A 262 -0.80 26.93 -41.02
N ALA A 263 0.46 27.16 -40.67
CA ALA A 263 1.27 28.23 -41.25
C ALA A 263 1.63 27.99 -42.73
N LEU A 264 1.51 26.76 -43.23
CA LEU A 264 1.73 26.41 -44.65
C LEU A 264 0.42 26.37 -45.44
N VAL A 265 -0.63 25.75 -44.87
CA VAL A 265 -1.90 25.50 -45.56
C VAL A 265 -2.74 26.78 -45.69
N LEU A 266 -2.77 27.64 -44.67
CA LEU A 266 -3.59 28.85 -44.71
C LEU A 266 -3.14 29.86 -45.79
N PRO A 267 -1.84 30.18 -45.93
CA PRO A 267 -1.39 31.02 -47.03
C PRO A 267 -1.70 30.40 -48.40
N ALA A 268 -1.44 29.10 -48.59
CA ALA A 268 -1.73 28.41 -49.85
C ALA A 268 -3.22 28.44 -50.23
N ALA A 269 -4.11 28.32 -49.24
CA ALA A 269 -5.56 28.47 -49.44
C ALA A 269 -5.93 29.90 -49.83
N SER A 270 -5.30 30.93 -49.24
CA SER A 270 -5.54 32.33 -49.58
C SER A 270 -5.06 32.71 -50.99
N THR A 271 -3.95 32.12 -51.45
CA THR A 271 -3.37 32.38 -52.79
C THR A 271 -3.90 31.44 -53.86
N GLN A 272 -4.95 30.65 -53.57
CA GLN A 272 -5.54 29.66 -54.49
C GLN A 272 -4.49 28.74 -55.15
N SER A 273 -3.48 28.33 -54.37
CA SER A 273 -2.32 27.58 -54.87
C SER A 273 -2.48 26.07 -54.67
N GLY A 274 -1.83 25.27 -55.53
CA GLY A 274 -1.88 23.81 -55.48
C GLY A 274 -3.30 23.26 -55.53
N LEU A 275 -3.63 22.34 -54.61
CA LEU A 275 -4.95 21.72 -54.49
C LEU A 275 -6.12 22.73 -54.38
N PHE A 276 -5.87 23.93 -53.86
CA PHE A 276 -6.90 24.95 -53.69
C PHE A 276 -7.25 25.70 -54.98
N GLY A 277 -6.41 25.62 -56.03
CA GLY A 277 -6.70 26.25 -57.31
C GLY A 277 -7.87 25.63 -58.08
N GLU A 278 -8.19 24.36 -57.78
CA GLU A 278 -9.34 23.63 -58.35
C GLU A 278 -10.62 23.78 -57.52
N VAL A 279 -10.53 24.37 -56.32
CA VAL A 279 -11.68 24.57 -55.44
C VAL A 279 -12.50 25.77 -55.94
N PRO A 280 -13.83 25.71 -55.95
CA PRO A 280 -14.66 26.84 -56.38
C PRO A 280 -14.34 28.11 -55.58
N ARG A 281 -14.35 29.26 -56.29
CA ARG A 281 -14.02 30.55 -55.69
C ARG A 281 -14.86 30.83 -54.45
N GLY A 282 -14.21 31.11 -53.34
CA GLY A 282 -14.81 31.40 -52.03
C GLY A 282 -14.83 30.21 -51.08
N LEU A 283 -14.56 28.97 -51.53
CA LEU A 283 -14.53 27.78 -50.67
C LEU A 283 -13.10 27.33 -50.29
N GLU A 284 -12.06 28.01 -50.76
CA GLU A 284 -10.67 27.58 -50.62
C GLU A 284 -10.19 27.67 -49.17
N LEU A 285 -10.45 28.81 -48.53
CA LEU A 285 -10.17 29.03 -47.10
C LEU A 285 -11.01 28.10 -46.22
N LEU A 286 -12.26 27.86 -46.61
CA LEU A 286 -13.15 26.91 -45.94
C LEU A 286 -12.57 25.48 -45.97
N ALA A 287 -12.11 25.04 -47.15
CA ALA A 287 -11.50 23.74 -47.33
C ALA A 287 -10.19 23.61 -46.54
N GLY A 288 -9.34 24.64 -46.57
CA GLY A 288 -8.07 24.66 -45.83
C GLY A 288 -8.27 24.64 -44.31
N THR A 289 -9.21 25.44 -43.80
CA THR A 289 -9.54 25.47 -42.36
C THR A 289 -10.18 24.17 -41.90
N ALA A 290 -11.10 23.58 -42.67
CA ALA A 290 -11.70 22.28 -42.36
C ALA A 290 -10.66 21.15 -42.36
N TYR A 291 -9.74 21.14 -43.33
CA TYR A 291 -8.62 20.18 -43.38
C TYR A 291 -7.72 20.25 -42.13
N LEU A 292 -7.36 21.47 -41.71
CA LEU A 292 -6.53 21.66 -40.52
C LEU A 292 -7.28 21.35 -39.23
N ALA A 293 -8.56 21.73 -39.12
CA ALA A 293 -9.38 21.47 -37.95
C ALA A 293 -9.58 19.97 -37.74
N THR A 294 -9.88 19.22 -38.80
CA THR A 294 -9.98 17.75 -38.75
C THR A 294 -8.65 17.09 -38.39
N THR A 295 -7.55 17.51 -39.03
CA THR A 295 -6.20 16.99 -38.73
C THR A 295 -5.79 17.27 -37.28
N SER A 296 -6.04 18.49 -36.78
CA SER A 296 -5.74 18.85 -35.39
C SER A 296 -6.60 18.08 -34.40
N LEU A 297 -7.91 17.96 -34.67
CA LEU A 297 -8.84 17.21 -33.83
C LEU A 297 -8.43 15.73 -33.72
N MET A 298 -8.07 15.10 -34.84
CA MET A 298 -7.58 13.71 -34.85
C MET A 298 -6.29 13.57 -34.04
N GLY A 299 -5.32 14.47 -34.25
CA GLY A 299 -4.05 14.46 -33.52
C GLY A 299 -4.22 14.64 -32.02
N LEU A 300 -4.96 15.67 -31.61
CA LEU A 300 -5.19 15.97 -30.20
C LEU A 300 -5.97 14.85 -29.52
N THR A 301 -7.04 14.36 -30.13
CA THR A 301 -7.83 13.23 -29.59
C THR A 301 -6.97 11.97 -29.43
N ALA A 302 -6.18 11.62 -30.45
CA ALA A 302 -5.26 10.49 -30.38
C ALA A 302 -4.21 10.67 -29.27
N SER A 303 -3.71 11.91 -29.08
CA SER A 303 -2.73 12.20 -28.04
C SER A 303 -3.30 12.06 -26.62
N ILE A 304 -4.55 12.49 -26.41
CA ILE A 304 -5.25 12.36 -25.13
C ILE A 304 -5.52 10.89 -24.84
N LEU A 305 -6.08 10.16 -25.80
CA LEU A 305 -6.39 8.74 -25.66
C LEU A 305 -5.13 7.92 -25.36
N MET A 306 -4.04 8.18 -26.07
CA MET A 306 -2.77 7.51 -25.83
C MET A 306 -2.17 7.88 -24.48
N ALA A 307 -2.30 9.14 -24.05
CA ALA A 307 -1.85 9.56 -22.72
C ALA A 307 -2.64 8.86 -21.61
N GLN A 308 -3.97 8.73 -21.75
CA GLN A 308 -4.81 7.99 -20.81
C GLN A 308 -4.44 6.50 -20.77
N ARG A 309 -4.29 5.87 -21.93
CA ARG A 309 -3.88 4.46 -22.03
C ARG A 309 -2.51 4.21 -21.38
N ARG A 310 -1.54 5.10 -21.62
CA ARG A 310 -0.20 5.00 -21.00
C ARG A 310 -0.23 5.17 -19.49
N ARG A 311 -1.11 6.02 -18.95
CA ARG A 311 -1.31 6.17 -17.49
C ARG A 311 -1.90 4.90 -16.90
N ALA A 312 -3.01 4.41 -17.47
CA ALA A 312 -3.66 3.18 -17.02
C ALA A 312 -2.71 1.97 -17.03
N HIS A 313 -1.86 1.84 -18.05
CA HIS A 313 -0.87 0.77 -18.12
C HIS A 313 0.18 0.85 -17.00
N ARG A 314 0.67 2.05 -16.69
CA ARG A 314 1.64 2.25 -15.60
C ARG A 314 1.02 1.98 -14.24
N ASP A 315 -0.22 2.42 -14.04
CA ASP A 315 -0.94 2.20 -12.78
C ASP A 315 -1.17 0.69 -12.57
N LEU A 316 -1.47 -0.05 -13.65
CA LEU A 316 -1.59 -1.51 -13.62
C LEU A 316 -0.25 -2.19 -13.32
N GLU A 317 0.85 -1.78 -13.97
CA GLU A 317 2.19 -2.31 -13.70
C GLU A 317 2.60 -2.07 -12.24
N GLN A 318 2.34 -0.88 -11.71
CA GLN A 318 2.63 -0.54 -10.31
C GLN A 318 1.79 -1.38 -9.34
N ALA A 319 0.50 -1.56 -9.63
CA ALA A 319 -0.37 -2.41 -8.84
C ALA A 319 0.09 -3.87 -8.86
N ASN A 320 0.52 -4.38 -10.02
CA ASN A 320 1.02 -5.75 -10.13
C ASN A 320 2.32 -5.96 -9.33
N LEU A 321 3.28 -5.04 -9.44
CA LEU A 321 4.53 -5.10 -8.66
C LEU A 321 4.26 -5.04 -7.15
N GLU A 322 3.28 -4.24 -6.72
CA GLU A 322 2.88 -4.17 -5.31
C GLU A 322 2.21 -5.48 -4.85
N LEU A 323 1.38 -6.11 -5.68
CA LEU A 323 0.78 -7.41 -5.39
C LEU A 323 1.83 -8.51 -5.30
N GLU A 324 2.80 -8.56 -6.22
CA GLU A 324 3.91 -9.51 -6.19
C GLU A 324 4.73 -9.38 -4.90
N ARG A 325 5.02 -8.14 -4.47
CA ARG A 325 5.71 -7.88 -3.20
C ARG A 325 4.91 -8.38 -2.00
N ARG A 326 3.61 -8.09 -1.94
CA ARG A 326 2.74 -8.56 -0.85
C ARG A 326 2.63 -10.08 -0.83
N ALA A 327 2.53 -10.71 -1.99
CA ALA A 327 2.50 -12.16 -2.11
C ALA A 327 3.81 -12.79 -1.62
N ALA A 328 4.97 -12.24 -2.03
CA ALA A 328 6.27 -12.71 -1.56
C ALA A 328 6.44 -12.55 -0.03
N GLN A 329 6.05 -11.40 0.51
CA GLN A 329 6.08 -11.14 1.96
C GLN A 329 5.19 -12.12 2.74
N ARG A 330 3.96 -12.37 2.27
CA ARG A 330 3.05 -13.32 2.93
C ARG A 330 3.57 -14.75 2.86
N THR A 331 4.14 -15.16 1.73
CA THR A 331 4.74 -16.50 1.60
C THR A 331 5.93 -16.67 2.55
N GLN A 332 6.79 -15.65 2.68
CA GLN A 332 7.91 -15.69 3.64
C GLN A 332 7.42 -15.72 5.09
N GLN A 333 6.39 -14.94 5.43
CA GLN A 333 5.79 -14.93 6.76
C GLN A 333 5.19 -16.29 7.12
N LEU A 334 4.42 -16.89 6.19
CA LEU A 334 3.81 -18.21 6.39
C LEU A 334 4.87 -19.31 6.47
N ALA A 335 5.96 -19.22 5.71
CA ALA A 335 7.06 -20.16 5.82
C ALA A 335 7.71 -20.09 7.22
N ALA A 336 7.95 -18.88 7.74
CA ALA A 336 8.49 -18.69 9.09
C ALA A 336 7.54 -19.21 10.18
N ASP A 337 6.24 -18.92 10.06
CA ASP A 337 5.21 -19.37 11.01
C ASP A 337 5.07 -20.91 11.00
N ASN A 338 5.08 -21.53 9.81
CA ASN A 338 5.08 -22.99 9.69
C ASN A 338 6.32 -23.64 10.34
N VAL A 339 7.50 -23.02 10.21
CA VAL A 339 8.71 -23.51 10.90
C VAL A 339 8.57 -23.38 12.41
N ALA A 340 8.13 -22.22 12.91
CA ALA A 340 7.91 -22.00 14.34
C ALA A 340 6.89 -22.97 14.94
N ARG A 341 5.78 -23.21 14.22
CA ARG A 341 4.74 -24.16 14.62
C ARG A 341 5.28 -25.59 14.70
N ARG A 342 6.04 -26.04 13.69
CA ARG A 342 6.66 -27.37 13.72
C ARG A 342 7.64 -27.52 14.89
N GLN A 343 8.41 -26.48 15.20
CA GLN A 343 9.32 -26.49 16.35
C GLN A 343 8.55 -26.62 17.68
N ALA A 344 7.43 -25.90 17.82
CA ALA A 344 6.57 -26.01 19.00
C ALA A 344 5.94 -27.41 19.13
N GLU A 345 5.47 -28.00 18.03
CA GLU A 345 4.92 -29.36 18.02
C GLU A 345 5.98 -30.41 18.44
N VAL A 346 7.20 -30.31 17.91
CA VAL A 346 8.31 -31.21 18.30
C VAL A 346 8.69 -31.02 19.77
N ALA A 347 8.78 -29.77 20.25
CA ALA A 347 9.08 -29.49 21.65
C ALA A 347 8.01 -30.04 22.60
N LEU A 348 6.73 -29.93 22.21
CA LEU A 348 5.61 -30.51 22.95
C LEU A 348 5.72 -32.03 23.02
N GLN A 349 5.91 -32.71 21.88
CA GLN A 349 6.08 -34.16 21.85
C GLN A 349 7.27 -34.63 22.70
N ALA A 350 8.39 -33.91 22.66
CA ALA A 350 9.55 -34.21 23.49
C ALA A 350 9.29 -33.98 24.99
N SER A 351 8.44 -33.02 25.35
CA SER A 351 8.00 -32.81 26.74
C SER A 351 7.07 -33.92 27.20
N GLU A 352 6.08 -34.30 26.38
CA GLU A 352 5.16 -35.39 26.67
C GLU A 352 5.89 -36.73 26.82
N ALA A 353 6.81 -37.05 25.90
CA ALA A 353 7.62 -38.26 25.99
C ALA A 353 8.48 -38.30 27.27
N ARG A 354 9.06 -37.15 27.67
CA ARG A 354 9.80 -37.05 28.94
C ARG A 354 8.90 -37.26 30.15
N ALA A 355 7.72 -36.65 30.16
CA ALA A 355 6.75 -36.81 31.25
C ALA A 355 6.28 -38.27 31.37
N LEU A 356 5.99 -38.94 30.24
CA LEU A 356 5.63 -40.36 30.21
C LEU A 356 6.76 -41.25 30.71
N SER A 357 8.00 -40.97 30.30
CA SER A 357 9.18 -41.71 30.78
C SER A 357 9.38 -41.55 32.29
N GLN A 358 9.29 -40.33 32.81
CA GLN A 358 9.39 -40.07 34.25
C GLN A 358 8.27 -40.77 35.03
N TRP A 359 7.05 -40.75 34.51
CA TRP A 359 5.92 -41.43 35.14
C TRP A 359 6.11 -42.95 35.16
N ALA A 360 6.60 -43.54 34.06
CA ALA A 360 6.90 -44.97 33.99
C ALA A 360 8.01 -45.38 34.96
N GLU A 361 9.05 -44.56 35.13
CA GLU A 361 10.12 -44.79 36.11
C GLU A 361 9.58 -44.76 37.55
N LEU A 362 8.78 -43.75 37.90
CA LEU A 362 8.13 -43.65 39.21
C LEU A 362 7.18 -44.82 39.48
N ASP A 363 6.42 -45.25 38.48
CA ASP A 363 5.52 -46.40 38.59
C ASP A 363 6.30 -47.70 38.80
N GLN A 364 7.45 -47.89 38.13
CA GLN A 364 8.34 -49.02 38.38
C GLN A 364 8.93 -49.03 39.79
N ILE A 365 9.44 -47.89 40.27
CA ILE A 365 9.95 -47.75 41.65
C ILE A 365 8.82 -48.08 42.63
N TYR A 366 7.64 -47.51 42.44
CA TYR A 366 6.48 -47.77 43.29
C TYR A 366 6.15 -49.26 43.33
N ARG A 367 6.08 -49.93 42.18
CA ARG A 367 5.71 -51.35 42.08
C ARG A 367 6.76 -52.31 42.65
N HIS A 368 8.05 -52.06 42.41
CA HIS A 368 9.12 -53.02 42.71
C HIS A 368 9.89 -52.76 44.00
N ALA A 369 9.68 -51.62 44.67
CA ALA A 369 10.33 -51.33 45.96
C ALA A 369 10.09 -52.47 46.98
N PRO A 370 11.14 -52.96 47.69
CA PRO A 370 11.02 -53.96 48.75
C PRO A 370 10.49 -53.37 50.07
N VAL A 371 9.59 -52.39 49.94
CA VAL A 371 8.95 -51.65 51.04
C VAL A 371 7.46 -51.64 50.73
N GLY A 372 6.62 -51.89 51.73
CA GLY A 372 5.18 -51.81 51.59
C GLY A 372 4.76 -50.35 51.49
N LEU A 373 4.36 -49.92 50.29
CA LEU A 373 3.88 -48.57 50.04
C LEU A 373 2.36 -48.59 49.88
N CYS A 374 1.66 -47.72 50.60
CA CYS A 374 0.26 -47.43 50.32
C CYS A 374 -0.11 -45.97 50.55
N VAL A 375 -1.23 -45.59 49.95
CA VAL A 375 -1.88 -44.31 50.16
C VAL A 375 -3.24 -44.61 50.77
N LEU A 376 -3.50 -44.00 51.92
CA LEU A 376 -4.79 -44.08 52.61
C LEU A 376 -5.50 -42.72 52.50
N ASP A 377 -6.80 -42.74 52.28
CA ASP A 377 -7.64 -41.53 52.36
C ASP A 377 -7.86 -41.11 53.84
N ARG A 378 -8.61 -40.01 54.03
CA ARG A 378 -8.96 -39.50 55.37
C ARG A 378 -9.77 -40.47 56.23
N GLN A 379 -10.43 -41.45 55.61
CA GLN A 379 -11.22 -42.49 56.26
C GLN A 379 -10.43 -43.81 56.40
N LEU A 380 -9.12 -43.79 56.17
CA LEU A 380 -8.21 -44.94 56.20
C LEU A 380 -8.62 -46.05 55.22
N ARG A 381 -9.20 -45.68 54.08
CA ARG A 381 -9.43 -46.57 52.95
C ARG A 381 -8.22 -46.51 52.03
N PHE A 382 -7.82 -47.65 51.50
CA PHE A 382 -6.75 -47.68 50.51
C PHE A 382 -7.19 -46.92 49.25
N GLU A 383 -6.32 -46.07 48.74
CA GLU A 383 -6.44 -45.52 47.39
C GLU A 383 -5.46 -46.19 46.44
N ARG A 384 -4.24 -46.48 46.93
CA ARG A 384 -3.20 -47.18 46.19
C ARG A 384 -2.39 -48.06 47.12
N VAL A 385 -1.88 -49.15 46.57
CA VAL A 385 -0.96 -50.08 47.25
C VAL A 385 0.06 -50.60 46.24
N ASN A 386 1.30 -50.86 46.66
CA ASN A 386 2.29 -51.47 45.78
C ASN A 386 2.33 -53.00 45.86
N ALA A 387 3.09 -53.64 44.96
CA ALA A 387 3.12 -55.09 44.86
C ALA A 387 3.71 -55.77 46.11
N PHE A 388 4.63 -55.10 46.81
CA PHE A 388 5.18 -55.63 48.06
C PHE A 388 4.10 -55.73 49.15
N LEU A 389 3.34 -54.65 49.39
CA LEU A 389 2.29 -54.68 50.41
C LEU A 389 1.13 -55.60 50.00
N SER A 390 0.82 -55.70 48.71
CA SER A 390 -0.19 -56.64 48.19
C SER A 390 0.15 -58.11 48.47
N ARG A 391 1.44 -58.49 48.31
CA ARG A 391 1.92 -59.83 48.70
C ARG A 391 1.83 -60.04 50.20
N LEU A 392 2.13 -59.01 51.00
CA LEU A 392 2.07 -59.09 52.45
C LEU A 392 0.64 -59.30 52.96
N THR A 393 -0.33 -58.59 52.38
CA THR A 393 -1.76 -58.70 52.74
C THR A 393 -2.44 -59.89 52.07
N GLN A 394 -1.71 -60.67 51.26
CA GLN A 394 -2.22 -61.79 50.45
C GLN A 394 -3.45 -61.41 49.62
N ARG A 395 -3.49 -60.18 49.13
CA ARG A 395 -4.57 -59.67 48.30
C ARG A 395 -4.00 -59.01 47.04
N PRO A 396 -4.63 -59.15 45.87
CA PRO A 396 -4.23 -58.40 44.68
C PRO A 396 -4.27 -56.89 44.92
N ALA A 397 -3.36 -56.13 44.32
CA ALA A 397 -3.31 -54.68 44.46
C ALA A 397 -4.65 -54.01 44.06
N GLU A 398 -5.31 -54.56 43.03
CA GLU A 398 -6.60 -54.12 42.49
C GLU A 398 -7.77 -54.26 43.48
N ASP A 399 -7.63 -55.16 44.46
CA ASP A 399 -8.66 -55.44 45.46
C ASP A 399 -8.56 -54.55 46.71
N HIS A 400 -7.55 -53.68 46.81
CA HIS A 400 -7.36 -52.82 47.96
C HIS A 400 -8.18 -51.52 47.91
N PRO A 401 -8.24 -50.78 46.77
CA PRO A 401 -8.91 -49.49 46.71
C PRO A 401 -10.33 -49.49 47.29
N GLY A 402 -10.65 -48.49 48.12
CA GLY A 402 -11.96 -48.31 48.78
C GLY A 402 -12.19 -49.15 50.05
N LYS A 403 -11.39 -50.22 50.27
CA LYS A 403 -11.47 -51.03 51.50
C LYS A 403 -10.73 -50.34 52.64
N THR A 404 -11.29 -50.42 53.85
CA THR A 404 -10.66 -49.86 55.06
C THR A 404 -9.47 -50.73 55.49
N LEU A 405 -8.46 -50.13 56.12
CA LEU A 405 -7.31 -50.85 56.68
C LEU A 405 -7.73 -52.04 57.56
N ALA A 406 -8.77 -51.84 58.39
CA ALA A 406 -9.30 -52.87 59.27
C ALA A 406 -9.94 -54.06 58.53
N ALA A 407 -10.55 -53.83 57.36
CA ALA A 407 -11.16 -54.88 56.54
C ALA A 407 -10.13 -55.68 55.72
N VAL A 408 -8.94 -55.11 55.50
CA VAL A 408 -7.83 -55.77 54.79
C VAL A 408 -6.94 -56.54 55.76
N SER A 409 -6.54 -55.91 56.86
CA SER A 409 -5.74 -56.54 57.91
C SER A 409 -6.13 -55.96 59.28
N PRO A 410 -6.96 -56.65 60.07
CA PRO A 410 -7.33 -56.22 61.42
C PRO A 410 -6.10 -56.02 62.33
N GLY A 411 -5.06 -56.85 62.17
CA GLY A 411 -3.82 -56.75 62.94
C GLY A 411 -3.02 -55.48 62.65
N LEU A 412 -2.90 -55.08 61.38
CA LEU A 412 -2.25 -53.82 61.01
C LEU A 412 -3.08 -52.62 61.45
N ALA A 413 -4.41 -52.70 61.34
CA ALA A 413 -5.30 -51.63 61.79
C ALA A 413 -5.22 -51.39 63.31
N LEU A 414 -5.12 -52.46 64.10
CA LEU A 414 -4.95 -52.36 65.54
C LEU A 414 -3.58 -51.76 65.91
N ALA A 415 -2.52 -52.18 65.22
CA ALA A 415 -1.16 -51.73 65.53
C ALA A 415 -0.86 -50.28 65.11
N MET A 416 -1.43 -49.83 63.98
CA MET A 416 -1.08 -48.54 63.36
C MET A 416 -2.21 -47.49 63.40
N GLY A 417 -3.43 -47.88 63.79
CA GLY A 417 -4.62 -47.05 63.65
C GLY A 417 -4.58 -45.72 64.41
N ASP A 418 -4.00 -45.70 65.61
CA ASP A 418 -3.84 -44.48 66.41
C ASP A 418 -2.79 -43.54 65.81
N ALA A 419 -1.66 -44.10 65.35
CA ALA A 419 -0.61 -43.34 64.69
C ALA A 419 -1.12 -42.69 63.39
N LEU A 420 -1.87 -43.43 62.57
CA LEU A 420 -2.49 -42.92 61.34
C LEU A 420 -3.50 -41.80 61.62
N ARG A 421 -4.35 -41.96 62.64
CA ARG A 421 -5.31 -40.91 63.06
C ARG A 421 -4.59 -39.66 63.57
N ARG A 422 -3.48 -39.82 64.29
CA ARG A 422 -2.66 -38.70 64.76
C ARG A 422 -2.05 -37.93 63.59
N VAL A 423 -1.52 -38.59 62.56
CA VAL A 423 -0.99 -37.91 61.36
C VAL A 423 -2.10 -37.16 60.62
N LEU A 424 -3.28 -37.76 60.48
CA LEU A 424 -4.43 -37.12 59.82
C LEU A 424 -4.96 -35.88 60.56
N THR A 425 -4.85 -35.85 61.89
CA THR A 425 -5.36 -34.76 62.73
C THR A 425 -4.34 -33.65 62.94
N THR A 426 -3.08 -34.01 63.18
CA THR A 426 -1.99 -33.06 63.44
C THR A 426 -1.36 -32.52 62.16
N GLY A 427 -1.38 -33.28 61.07
CA GLY A 427 -0.63 -32.97 59.86
C GLY A 427 0.88 -33.09 60.01
N GLU A 428 1.38 -33.68 61.11
CA GLU A 428 2.80 -33.93 61.33
C GLU A 428 3.16 -35.38 60.94
N PRO A 429 4.29 -35.59 60.24
CA PRO A 429 4.75 -36.95 59.92
C PRO A 429 5.19 -37.70 61.17
N ILE A 430 4.93 -39.01 61.21
CA ILE A 430 5.48 -39.91 62.21
C ILE A 430 6.48 -40.84 61.51
N LEU A 431 7.73 -40.78 61.94
CA LEU A 431 8.82 -41.58 61.36
C LEU A 431 9.27 -42.66 62.35
N ASP A 432 9.89 -43.71 61.81
CA ASP A 432 10.50 -44.82 62.53
C ASP A 432 9.56 -45.49 63.56
N PHE A 433 8.28 -45.61 63.21
CA PHE A 433 7.29 -46.23 64.08
C PHE A 433 7.42 -47.75 64.03
N GLU A 434 7.94 -48.33 65.11
CA GLU A 434 8.08 -49.78 65.24
C GLU A 434 6.86 -50.42 65.89
N PHE A 435 6.39 -51.51 65.28
CA PHE A 435 5.32 -52.32 65.84
C PHE A 435 5.51 -53.80 65.48
N ALA A 436 4.83 -54.67 66.21
CA ALA A 436 4.83 -56.11 65.96
C ALA A 436 3.43 -56.58 65.58
N THR A 437 3.36 -57.53 64.66
CA THR A 437 2.12 -58.24 64.31
C THR A 437 2.30 -59.72 64.58
N SER A 438 1.35 -60.33 65.30
CA SER A 438 1.33 -61.78 65.55
C SER A 438 0.30 -62.44 64.64
N GLY A 439 0.75 -63.38 63.80
CA GLY A 439 -0.13 -64.32 63.10
C GLY A 439 -0.49 -65.48 64.02
N ALA A 440 -1.67 -66.10 63.84
CA ALA A 440 -2.06 -67.26 64.62
C ALA A 440 -1.10 -68.44 64.35
N GLY A 441 -0.17 -68.69 65.28
CA GLY A 441 0.82 -69.77 65.19
C GLY A 441 2.15 -69.42 64.50
N GLU A 442 2.37 -68.18 64.07
CA GLU A 442 3.65 -67.71 63.51
C GLU A 442 4.42 -66.83 64.51
N GLU A 443 5.75 -66.81 64.41
CA GLU A 443 6.59 -65.87 65.17
C GLU A 443 6.19 -64.41 64.87
N PRO A 444 6.25 -63.50 65.87
CA PRO A 444 5.87 -62.11 65.68
C PRO A 444 6.78 -61.44 64.66
N ARG A 445 6.18 -60.89 63.59
CA ARG A 445 6.88 -60.05 62.62
C ARG A 445 7.01 -58.65 63.15
N ARG A 446 8.19 -58.06 63.04
CA ARG A 446 8.49 -56.67 63.43
C ARG A 446 8.54 -55.78 62.20
N TRP A 447 7.90 -54.63 62.30
CA TRP A 447 7.74 -53.67 61.22
C TRP A 447 8.29 -52.33 61.64
N LEU A 448 8.90 -51.62 60.68
CA LEU A 448 9.23 -50.20 60.77
C LEU A 448 8.33 -49.46 59.79
N ALA A 449 7.55 -48.50 60.25
CA ALA A 449 6.66 -47.70 59.40
C ALA A 449 6.91 -46.20 59.50
N ASN A 450 6.83 -45.54 58.34
CA ASN A 450 6.85 -44.11 58.18
C ASN A 450 5.51 -43.65 57.65
N PHE A 451 4.97 -42.60 58.26
CA PHE A 451 3.68 -42.01 57.96
C PHE A 451 3.87 -40.54 57.56
N HIS A 452 3.57 -40.21 56.31
CA HIS A 452 3.64 -38.84 55.82
C HIS A 452 2.24 -38.33 55.46
N PRO A 453 1.84 -37.13 55.91
CA PRO A 453 0.56 -36.55 55.52
C PRO A 453 0.57 -36.26 54.01
N ARG A 454 -0.52 -36.60 53.33
CA ARG A 454 -0.75 -36.18 51.95
C ARG A 454 -1.63 -34.93 51.97
N CYS A 455 -1.15 -33.83 51.43
CA CYS A 455 -1.87 -32.56 51.39
C CYS A 455 -2.31 -32.21 49.96
N ASN A 456 -3.39 -31.45 49.83
CA ASN A 456 -3.77 -30.80 48.56
C ASN A 456 -3.02 -29.47 48.37
N GLU A 457 -3.22 -28.80 47.24
CA GLU A 457 -2.60 -27.50 46.92
C GLU A 457 -2.92 -26.39 47.94
N ALA A 458 -4.05 -26.52 48.66
CA ALA A 458 -4.45 -25.59 49.71
C ALA A 458 -3.85 -25.92 51.10
N GLY A 459 -3.00 -26.94 51.20
CA GLY A 459 -2.33 -27.36 52.44
C GLY A 459 -3.18 -28.22 53.38
N ALA A 460 -4.40 -28.60 52.99
CA ALA A 460 -5.26 -29.46 53.79
C ALA A 460 -4.87 -30.93 53.64
N VAL A 461 -4.75 -31.66 54.76
CA VAL A 461 -4.44 -33.10 54.78
C VAL A 461 -5.61 -33.89 54.19
N THR A 462 -5.39 -34.57 53.07
CA THR A 462 -6.38 -35.40 52.35
C THR A 462 -6.18 -36.89 52.57
N GLY A 463 -5.06 -37.31 53.16
CA GLY A 463 -4.75 -38.72 53.40
C GLY A 463 -3.37 -38.91 54.04
N VAL A 464 -2.87 -40.14 54.03
CA VAL A 464 -1.55 -40.52 54.55
C VAL A 464 -0.82 -41.43 53.57
N PHE A 465 0.42 -41.10 53.25
CA PHE A 465 1.39 -42.01 52.64
C PHE A 465 2.00 -42.88 53.73
N VAL A 466 1.97 -44.19 53.53
CA VAL A 466 2.57 -45.17 54.44
C VAL A 466 3.66 -45.91 53.71
N ALA A 467 4.85 -45.96 54.31
CA ALA A 467 5.94 -46.83 53.90
C ALA A 467 6.28 -47.75 55.06
N MET A 468 6.22 -49.07 54.87
CA MET A 468 6.52 -50.05 55.92
C MET A 468 7.51 -51.11 55.45
N THR A 469 8.46 -51.47 56.30
CA THR A 469 9.51 -52.46 56.01
C THR A 469 9.51 -53.55 57.08
N ASP A 470 9.67 -54.80 56.66
CA ASP A 470 9.87 -55.93 57.59
C ASP A 470 11.31 -55.87 58.14
N ILE A 471 11.43 -55.62 59.44
CA ILE A 471 12.71 -55.55 60.15
C ILE A 471 12.95 -56.80 61.00
N THR A 472 12.15 -57.86 60.83
CA THR A 472 12.27 -59.09 61.64
C THR A 472 13.64 -59.72 61.49
N ALA A 473 14.14 -59.87 60.26
CA ALA A 473 15.46 -60.42 59.99
C ALA A 473 16.58 -59.55 60.57
N LEU A 474 16.46 -58.22 60.42
CA LEU A 474 17.42 -57.26 60.97
C LEU A 474 17.48 -57.35 62.50
N ARG A 475 16.32 -57.36 63.17
CA ARG A 475 16.24 -57.48 64.63
C ARG A 475 16.78 -58.81 65.15
N ARG A 476 16.58 -59.92 64.43
CA ARG A 476 17.19 -61.22 64.79
C ARG A 476 18.71 -61.17 64.75
N VAL A 477 19.28 -60.52 63.74
CA VAL A 477 20.74 -60.35 63.64
C VAL A 477 21.26 -59.47 64.77
N GLU A 478 20.59 -58.37 65.09
CA GLU A 478 20.97 -57.50 66.21
C GLU A 478 20.85 -58.19 67.57
N GLU A 479 19.78 -58.95 67.80
CA GLU A 479 19.56 -59.69 69.04
C GLU A 479 20.57 -60.83 69.19
N ALA A 480 20.91 -61.54 68.11
CA ALA A 480 21.96 -62.55 68.10
C ALA A 480 23.35 -61.94 68.37
N LEU A 481 23.64 -60.77 67.80
CA LEU A 481 24.88 -60.04 68.04
C LEU A 481 24.97 -59.61 69.51
N ARG A 482 23.93 -58.98 70.06
CA ARG A 482 23.86 -58.59 71.48
C ARG A 482 23.99 -59.79 72.42
N ALA A 483 23.35 -60.92 72.09
CA ALA A 483 23.48 -62.14 72.89
C ALA A 483 24.91 -62.68 72.88
N SER A 484 25.58 -62.65 71.72
CA SER A 484 26.99 -63.04 71.58
C SER A 484 27.93 -62.12 72.38
N GLU A 485 27.70 -60.80 72.34
CA GLU A 485 28.46 -59.81 73.10
C GLU A 485 28.32 -60.02 74.62
N ILE A 486 27.08 -60.22 75.10
CA ILE A 486 26.82 -60.51 76.51
C ILE A 486 27.46 -61.84 76.94
N GLN A 487 27.46 -62.87 76.08
CA GLN A 487 28.14 -64.13 76.36
C GLN A 487 29.66 -63.94 76.44
N ARG A 488 30.26 -63.14 75.55
CA ARG A 488 31.67 -62.80 75.59
C ARG A 488 32.04 -62.05 76.87
N GLU A 489 31.27 -61.03 77.24
CA GLU A 489 31.50 -60.25 78.46
C GLU A 489 31.37 -61.12 79.72
N ARG A 490 30.41 -62.05 79.76
CA ARG A 490 30.26 -63.01 80.88
C ARG A 490 31.40 -64.02 80.93
N ALA A 491 31.89 -64.50 79.80
CA ALA A 491 33.05 -65.39 79.75
C ALA A 491 34.32 -64.68 80.24
N GLU A 492 34.52 -63.42 79.85
CA GLU A 492 35.63 -62.59 80.33
C GLU A 492 35.53 -62.28 81.84
N ALA A 493 34.33 -62.03 82.37
CA ALA A 493 34.10 -61.82 83.80
C ALA A 493 34.31 -63.10 84.63
N PHE A 494 33.86 -64.25 84.12
CA PHE A 494 34.11 -65.56 84.74
C PHE A 494 35.60 -65.90 84.76
N ALA A 495 36.33 -65.66 83.66
CA ALA A 495 37.78 -65.85 83.60
C ALA A 495 38.52 -64.98 84.63
N ARG A 496 38.14 -63.70 84.81
CA ARG A 496 38.73 -62.84 85.85
C ARG A 496 38.48 -63.33 87.27
N THR A 497 37.30 -63.91 87.53
CA THR A 497 36.95 -64.42 88.87
C THR A 497 37.67 -65.75 89.17
N MET A 498 37.89 -66.59 88.17
CA MET A 498 38.58 -67.88 88.31
C MET A 498 40.09 -67.72 88.55
N VAL A 499 40.72 -66.70 87.95
CA VAL A 499 42.13 -66.33 88.25
C VAL A 499 42.31 -65.92 89.72
N LEU A 500 41.25 -65.46 90.40
CA LEU A 500 41.27 -65.10 91.82
C LEU A 500 41.05 -66.29 92.78
N HIS A 501 40.62 -67.47 92.29
CA HIS A 501 40.35 -68.66 93.14
C HIS A 501 41.35 -69.80 92.97
N VAL A 502 42.12 -69.85 91.88
CA VAL A 502 43.14 -70.90 91.65
C VAL A 502 44.52 -70.51 92.21
N GLY A 503 44.69 -69.29 92.73
CA GLY A 503 45.93 -68.84 93.35
C GLY A 503 46.08 -69.06 94.86
N LEU A 504 45.17 -69.81 95.52
CA LEU A 504 45.19 -69.96 96.98
C LEU A 504 45.37 -71.39 97.53
N ASP A 505 45.45 -72.43 96.69
CA ASP A 505 45.80 -73.78 97.16
C ASP A 505 46.89 -74.39 96.27
N GLY A 506 48.12 -73.87 96.40
CA GLY A 506 49.35 -74.34 95.76
C GLY A 506 50.50 -73.36 95.89
#